data_AF-A0A3N1H6U0-F1
#
_entry.id   AF-A0A3N1H6U0-F1
#
_cell.length_a   1.000
_cell.length_b   1.000
_cell.length_c   1.000
_cell.angle_alpha   90.00
_cell.angle_beta   90.00
_cell.angle_gamma   90.00
#
_symmetry.space_group_name_H-M   'P 1'
#
loop_
_entity.id
_entity.type
_entity.pdbx_description
1 polymer ?
#
loop_
_entity_poly.entity_id
_entity_poly.type
_entity_poly.pdbx_seq_one_letter_code
_entity_poly.pdbx_strand_id
1 'polypeptide(L)' 'MTDTCARCGRTRSSVTDPAQLLAWVRERERGADQWLCHVCARAHVRDIEGKLPSDYWTAG' A
#
# COMPACT_ATOMS: atom_id res chain seq x y z
N MET A 1 -12.98 -12.47 2.53
CA MET A 1 -12.17 -11.40 1.89
C MET A 1 -12.02 -10.30 2.93
N THR A 2 -10.82 -10.01 3.41
CA THR A 2 -10.63 -9.03 4.49
C THR A 2 -10.81 -7.61 3.97
N ASP A 3 -11.74 -6.87 4.58
CA ASP A 3 -12.05 -5.48 4.21
C ASP A 3 -11.30 -4.45 5.05
N THR A 4 -10.27 -4.92 5.75
CA THR A 4 -9.53 -4.20 6.77
C THR A 4 -8.05 -4.18 6.40
N CYS A 5 -7.42 -3.02 6.54
CA CYS A 5 -5.98 -2.85 6.36
C CYS A 5 -5.22 -3.68 7.39
N ALA A 6 -4.35 -4.57 6.92
CA ALA A 6 -3.56 -5.45 7.76
C ALA A 6 -2.53 -4.72 8.64
N ARG A 7 -2.19 -3.47 8.32
CA ARG A 7 -1.23 -2.65 9.09
C ARG A 7 -1.88 -1.75 10.14
N CYS A 8 -2.93 -1.02 9.78
CA CYS A 8 -3.52 0.01 10.65
C CYS A 8 -4.95 -0.26 11.08
N GLY A 9 -5.57 -1.36 10.63
CA GLY A 9 -6.94 -1.70 11.02
C GLY A 9 -8.04 -0.85 10.38
N ARG A 10 -7.71 0.13 9.52
CA ARG A 10 -8.71 0.91 8.77
C ARG A 10 -9.59 -0.02 7.94
N THR A 11 -10.90 0.20 7.90
CA THR A 11 -11.84 -0.56 7.07
C THR A 11 -12.12 0.18 5.75
N ARG A 12 -12.49 -0.52 4.66
CA ARG A 12 -12.93 0.16 3.44
C ARG A 12 -14.21 0.94 3.64
N SER A 13 -15.12 0.40 4.46
CA SER A 13 -16.37 1.08 4.82
C SER A 13 -16.17 2.46 5.46
N SER A 14 -15.01 2.72 6.07
CA SER A 14 -14.70 4.03 6.65
C SER A 14 -14.15 5.05 5.62
N VAL A 15 -14.02 4.66 4.35
CA VAL A 15 -13.47 5.51 3.29
C VAL A 15 -14.62 6.01 2.42
N THR A 16 -14.81 7.32 2.38
CA THR A 16 -15.89 7.96 1.62
C THR A 16 -15.46 8.40 0.23
N ASP A 17 -14.17 8.66 0.03
CA ASP A 17 -13.61 9.05 -1.26
C ASP A 17 -13.42 7.82 -2.17
N PRO A 18 -14.12 7.76 -3.33
CA PRO A 18 -14.00 6.65 -4.28
C PRO A 18 -12.57 6.46 -4.80
N ALA A 19 -11.80 7.53 -4.97
CA ALA A 19 -10.42 7.43 -5.43
C ALA A 19 -9.55 6.72 -4.38
N GLN A 20 -9.76 7.02 -3.10
CA GLN A 20 -9.08 6.34 -2.00
C GLN A 20 -9.50 4.88 -1.84
N LEU A 21 -10.75 4.53 -2.17
CA LEU A 21 -11.23 3.15 -2.20
C LEU A 21 -10.56 2.33 -3.31
N LEU A 22 -10.44 2.91 -4.52
CA LEU A 22 -9.77 2.27 -5.66
C LEU A 22 -8.25 2.08 -5.42
N ALA A 23 -7.65 2.93 -4.60
CA ALA A 23 -6.22 2.90 -4.29
C ALA A 23 -5.82 1.87 -3.20
N TRP A 24 -6.72 0.98 -2.78
CA TRP A 24 -6.36 -0.14 -1.89
C TRP A 24 -5.57 -1.20 -2.65
N VAL A 25 -4.53 -1.73 -2.00
CA VAL A 25 -3.60 -2.66 -2.64
C VAL A 25 -3.69 -4.02 -1.96
N ARG A 26 -3.73 -5.07 -2.78
CA ARG A 26 -3.51 -6.44 -2.32
C ARG A 26 -2.03 -6.74 -2.45
N GLU A 27 -1.40 -7.16 -1.36
CA GLU A 27 -0.03 -7.63 -1.37
C GLU A 27 0.04 -9.07 -0.86
N ARG A 28 1.12 -9.77 -1.21
CA ARG A 28 1.38 -11.12 -0.74
C ARG A 28 2.60 -11.10 0.18
N GLU A 29 2.37 -11.37 1.46
CA GLU A 29 3.41 -11.36 2.49
C GLU A 29 3.48 -12.74 3.13
N ARG A 30 4.68 -13.32 3.23
CA ARG A 30 4.91 -14.68 3.76
C ARG A 30 3.95 -15.74 3.22
N GLY A 31 3.57 -15.61 1.95
CA GLY A 31 2.66 -16.54 1.26
C GLY A 31 1.18 -16.27 1.43
N ALA A 32 0.77 -15.36 2.33
CA ALA A 32 -0.61 -14.96 2.56
C ALA A 32 -0.96 -13.65 1.85
N ASP A 33 -2.17 -13.59 1.27
CA ASP A 33 -2.71 -12.33 0.74
C ASP A 33 -3.17 -11.44 1.90
N GLN A 34 -2.74 -10.17 1.87
CA GLN A 34 -3.23 -9.13 2.77
C GLN A 34 -3.61 -7.87 2.01
N TRP A 35 -4.48 -7.06 2.62
CA TRP A 35 -4.94 -5.80 2.06
C TRP A 35 -4.35 -4.63 2.84
N LEU A 36 -3.92 -3.61 2.10
CA LEU A 36 -3.45 -2.35 2.65
C LEU A 36 -4.32 -1.20 2.16
N CYS A 37 -4.58 -0.24 3.05
CA CYS A 37 -5.16 1.04 2.66
C CYS A 37 -4.14 1.88 1.87
N HIS A 38 -4.63 2.84 1.09
CA HIS A 38 -3.81 3.72 0.25
C HIS A 38 -2.67 4.44 1.02
N VAL A 39 -2.87 4.76 2.31
CA VAL A 39 -1.85 5.40 3.15
C VAL A 39 -0.71 4.41 3.45
N CYS A 40 -1.04 3.24 3.97
CA CYS A 40 -0.04 2.22 4.32
C CYS A 40 0.67 1.69 3.06
N ALA A 41 -0.06 1.49 1.96
CA ALA A 41 0.53 1.07 0.69
C ALA A 41 1.57 2.09 0.18
N ARG A 42 1.24 3.38 0.16
CA ARG A 42 2.20 4.44 -0.23
C ARG A 42 3.39 4.55 0.72
N ALA A 43 3.18 4.36 2.03
CA ALA A 43 4.27 4.36 2.99
C ALA A 43 5.24 3.18 2.74
N HIS A 44 4.73 1.99 2.42
CA HIS A 44 5.56 0.83 2.10
C HIS A 44 6.36 1.00 0.81
N VAL A 45 5.75 1.53 -0.25
CA VAL A 45 6.46 1.81 -1.51
C VAL A 45 7.63 2.78 -1.28
N ARG A 46 7.42 3.85 -0.50
CA ARG A 46 8.50 4.81 -0.18
C ARG A 46 9.66 4.20 0.60
N ASP A 47 9.39 3.25 1.50
CA ASP A 47 10.45 2.54 2.24
C ASP A 47 11.28 1.62 1.34
N ILE A 48 10.71 1.13 0.24
CA ILE A 48 11.41 0.33 -0.77
C ILE A 48 12.22 1.25 -1.69
N GLU A 49 11.60 2.29 -2.24
CA GLU A 49 12.24 3.23 -3.17
C GLU A 49 13.33 4.07 -2.49
N GLY A 50 13.16 4.45 -1.22
CA GLY A 50 14.14 5.22 -0.46
C GLY A 50 15.43 4.46 -0.13
N LYS A 51 15.46 3.15 -0.34
CA LYS A 51 16.69 2.32 -0.24
C LYS A 51 17.47 2.25 -1.56
N LEU A 52 16.86 2.67 -2.67
CA LEU A 52 17.55 2.73 -3.96
C LEU A 52 18.35 4.04 -4.06
N PRO A 53 19.60 3.99 -4.53
CA PRO A 53 20.36 5.21 -4.82
C PRO A 53 19.59 6.10 -5.80
N SER A 54 19.73 7.42 -5.68
CA SER A 54 19.13 8.39 -6.60
C SER A 54 19.40 8.06 -8.07
N ASP A 55 20.60 7.55 -8.33
CA ASP A 55 21.13 7.29 -9.66
C ASP A 55 20.40 6.14 -10.38
N TYR A 56 19.67 5.30 -9.64
CA TYR A 56 18.77 4.29 -10.20
C TYR A 56 17.64 4.92 -11.03
N TRP A 57 17.19 6.12 -10.67
CA TRP A 57 16.05 6.80 -11.31
C TRP A 57 16.48 7.80 -12.40
N THR A 58 17.75 8.20 -12.41
CA THR A 58 18.29 9.18 -13.37
C THR A 58 19.06 8.55 -14.51
N ALA A 59 19.29 7.23 -14.48
CA ALA A 59 19.79 6.47 -15.63
C ALA A 59 18.66 6.25 -16.64
N GLY A 60 18.23 7.32 -17.30
CA GLY A 60 17.27 7.33 -18.40
C GLY A 60 17.81 8.12 -19.57
#